data_AF-A0A917EZF4-F1
#
_entry.id   AF-A0A917EZF4-F1
#
_cell.length_a   1.000
_cell.length_b   1.000
_cell.length_c   1.000
_cell.angle_alpha   90.00
_cell.angle_beta   90.00
_cell.angle_gamma   90.00
#
_symmetry.space_group_name_H-M   'P 1'
#
loop_
_entity.id
_entity.type
_entity.pdbx_description
1 polymer ?
#
loop_
_entity_poly.entity_id
_entity_poly.type
_entity_poly.pdbx_seq_one_letter_code
_entity_poly.pdbx_strand_id
1 'polypeptide(L)'
;MLQRSLWQPLQHTTPRILGNLEQVPRLLPPLLAAALLLAGCSSGSGDAGAERSTTPSPSSRPSERPSDRPSGGAGSGRDAVCAKVRAGINAFNAGDLQDTVVEFKEAVPLAEAARRKDSSREARLLLRAVRYYAALPANDYPEASASSLEFQRWKAVTLGLCAPGQDDLSPGPDQQDPAIPA
;
A
#
# COMPACT_ATOMS: atom_id res chain seq x y z
N MET A 1 6.27 17.36 10.90
CA MET A 1 4.98 17.02 10.25
C MET A 1 4.84 15.51 10.26
N LEU A 2 4.03 14.94 11.15
CA LEU A 2 3.77 13.50 11.19
C LEU A 2 2.64 13.19 10.19
N GLN A 3 2.97 12.99 8.92
CA GLN A 3 2.05 12.30 8.01
C GLN A 3 2.03 10.82 8.42
N ARG A 4 1.08 10.49 9.31
CA ARG A 4 0.69 9.10 9.57
C ARG A 4 0.39 8.46 8.22
N SER A 5 1.09 7.39 7.88
CA SER A 5 0.92 6.63 6.65
C SER A 5 -0.52 6.09 6.58
N LEU A 6 -1.41 6.85 5.94
CA LEU A 6 -2.84 6.57 5.87
C LEU A 6 -3.13 5.21 5.22
N TRP A 7 -2.19 4.66 4.44
CA TRP A 7 -2.30 3.34 3.82
C TRP A 7 -1.52 2.19 4.47
N GLN A 8 -0.85 2.40 5.61
CA GLN A 8 -0.26 1.26 6.30
C GLN A 8 -1.37 0.25 6.69
N PRO A 9 -1.08 -1.07 6.64
CA PRO A 9 -1.95 -2.05 7.23
C PRO A 9 -2.20 -1.62 8.68
N LEU A 10 -3.46 -1.70 9.13
CA LEU A 10 -3.81 -1.52 10.53
C LEU A 10 -3.02 -2.57 11.32
N GLN A 11 -1.81 -2.23 11.72
CA GLN A 11 -1.05 -2.95 12.72
C GLN A 11 -1.98 -2.93 13.93
N HIS A 12 -2.61 -4.07 14.20
CA HIS A 12 -3.52 -4.27 15.34
C HIS A 12 -2.77 -3.83 16.60
N THR A 13 -2.92 -2.56 16.96
CA THR A 13 -2.57 -2.05 18.27
C THR A 13 -3.70 -2.55 19.14
N THR A 14 -3.59 -3.81 19.59
CA THR A 14 -4.40 -4.33 20.68
C THR A 14 -4.29 -3.32 21.81
N PRO A 15 -5.37 -2.62 22.19
CA PRO A 15 -5.32 -1.86 23.42
C PRO A 15 -5.09 -2.88 24.52
N ARG A 16 -3.95 -2.76 25.21
CA ARG A 16 -3.77 -3.37 26.52
C ARG A 16 -4.82 -2.70 27.40
N ILE A 17 -6.00 -3.32 27.51
CA ILE A 17 -7.03 -2.95 28.47
C ILE A 17 -6.48 -3.31 29.85
N LEU A 18 -5.67 -2.43 30.43
CA LEU A 18 -5.53 -2.34 31.87
C LEU A 18 -6.81 -1.65 32.34
N GLY A 19 -7.62 -2.40 33.07
CA GLY A 19 -8.82 -1.87 33.71
C GLY A 19 -8.46 -0.70 34.60
N ASN A 20 -9.11 0.44 34.37
CA ASN A 20 -9.35 1.45 35.39
C ASN A 20 -10.69 2.11 35.05
N LEU A 21 -11.75 1.52 35.59
CA LEU A 21 -13.04 2.16 35.81
C LEU A 21 -12.85 3.18 36.93
N GLU A 22 -12.64 4.45 36.62
CA GLU A 22 -12.82 5.65 37.47
C GLU A 22 -12.23 6.81 36.61
N GLN A 23 -12.87 7.91 36.23
CA GLN A 23 -14.02 8.68 36.70
C GLN A 23 -14.47 9.59 35.54
N VAL A 24 -15.76 9.91 35.50
CA VAL A 24 -16.34 11.03 34.72
C VAL A 24 -16.61 12.15 35.72
N PRO A 25 -16.28 13.42 35.40
CA PRO A 25 -17.37 14.38 35.24
C PRO A 25 -17.21 15.28 34.01
N ARG A 26 -18.36 15.57 33.40
CA ARG A 26 -18.64 16.62 32.41
C ARG A 26 -18.25 18.00 32.96
N LEU A 27 -17.79 18.90 32.08
CA LEU A 27 -18.14 20.33 32.03
C LEU A 27 -17.66 20.93 30.68
N LEU A 28 -18.41 21.92 30.18
CA LEU A 28 -18.48 22.46 28.81
C LEU A 28 -17.63 23.78 28.66
N PRO A 29 -17.61 24.49 27.49
CA PRO A 29 -16.48 25.20 26.83
C PRO A 29 -16.47 26.74 27.15
N PRO A 30 -15.90 27.75 26.39
CA PRO A 30 -15.28 27.79 25.05
C PRO A 30 -14.08 28.77 24.84
N LEU A 31 -13.71 28.95 23.56
CA LEU A 31 -13.04 30.12 22.93
C LEU A 31 -11.57 30.43 23.29
N LEU A 32 -10.69 30.28 22.31
CA LEU A 32 -9.63 31.27 22.06
C LEU A 32 -9.21 31.25 20.58
N ALA A 33 -9.58 32.33 19.90
CA ALA A 33 -9.04 32.73 18.62
C ALA A 33 -7.62 33.28 18.80
N ALA A 34 -6.71 32.95 17.90
CA ALA A 34 -5.55 33.79 17.59
C ALA A 34 -5.04 33.46 16.18
N ALA A 35 -5.06 34.50 15.34
CA ALA A 35 -4.52 34.55 14.00
C ALA A 35 -2.97 34.66 13.99
N LEU A 36 -2.40 34.86 12.79
CA LEU A 36 -1.07 35.47 12.51
C LEU A 36 0.12 34.48 12.69
N LEU A 37 1.07 34.23 11.76
CA LEU A 37 1.69 35.03 10.69
C LEU A 37 2.54 34.15 9.71
N LEU A 38 2.66 34.65 8.47
CA LEU A 38 3.86 34.79 7.62
C LEU A 38 4.72 33.57 7.18
N ALA A 39 4.72 33.40 5.85
CA ALA A 39 5.88 33.53 4.94
C ALA A 39 7.26 33.04 5.39
N GLY A 40 7.81 32.09 4.61
CA GLY A 40 9.24 31.76 4.61
C GLY A 40 9.61 30.87 3.43
N CYS A 41 9.82 31.48 2.25
CA CYS A 41 10.57 30.84 1.17
C CYS A 41 12.03 30.69 1.61
N SER A 42 12.57 29.48 1.62
CA SER A 42 14.01 29.28 1.73
C SER A 42 14.47 28.35 0.62
N SER A 43 14.78 28.95 -0.52
CA SER A 43 15.59 28.35 -1.57
C SER A 43 17.00 28.16 -1.05
N GLY A 44 17.46 26.91 -0.97
CA GLY A 44 18.83 26.56 -0.62
C GLY A 44 19.47 25.75 -1.74
N SER A 45 20.15 26.43 -2.65
CA SER A 45 21.14 25.85 -3.55
C SER A 45 22.48 25.77 -2.81
N GLY A 46 23.13 24.60 -2.84
CA GLY A 46 24.52 24.42 -2.41
C GLY A 46 24.99 23.06 -2.94
N ASP A 47 25.58 23.00 -4.11
CA ASP A 47 27.00 23.20 -4.45
C ASP A 47 27.80 21.90 -4.34
N ALA A 48 28.76 21.79 -5.24
CA ALA A 48 29.46 20.62 -5.66
C ALA A 48 30.68 20.32 -4.80
N GLY A 49 31.18 19.10 -4.96
CA GLY A 49 32.59 18.79 -4.78
C GLY A 49 32.91 18.00 -3.53
N ALA A 50 33.30 16.74 -3.72
CA ALA A 50 34.70 16.36 -3.62
C ALA A 50 34.83 14.84 -3.72
N GLU A 51 35.56 14.43 -4.74
CA GLU A 51 36.16 13.11 -4.89
C GLU A 51 36.93 12.69 -3.63
N ARG A 52 36.81 11.42 -3.26
CA ARG A 52 37.95 10.66 -2.75
C ARG A 52 37.79 9.18 -3.07
N SER A 53 38.65 8.74 -3.97
CA SER A 53 38.98 7.37 -4.31
C SER A 53 39.26 6.54 -3.06
N THR A 54 38.67 5.35 -2.98
CA THR A 54 39.25 4.23 -2.23
C THR A 54 39.13 2.98 -3.10
N THR A 55 40.29 2.49 -3.50
CA THR A 55 40.58 1.38 -4.42
C THR A 55 40.12 0.03 -3.82
N PRO A 56 39.84 -1.01 -4.65
CA PRO A 56 38.99 -2.15 -4.31
C PRO A 56 39.78 -3.40 -3.87
N SER A 57 39.10 -4.35 -3.21
CA SER A 57 39.57 -5.74 -3.07
C SER A 57 38.47 -6.67 -2.49
N PRO A 58 38.55 -8.00 -2.67
CA PRO A 58 37.72 -8.68 -3.68
C PRO A 58 36.80 -9.78 -3.12
N SER A 59 35.93 -10.26 -4.01
CA SER A 59 35.27 -11.57 -3.98
C SER A 59 34.34 -11.89 -2.81
N SER A 60 33.04 -11.69 -3.06
CA SER A 60 32.03 -12.64 -2.63
C SER A 60 31.24 -13.06 -3.87
N ARG A 61 31.33 -14.35 -4.20
CA ARG A 61 30.64 -14.99 -5.32
C ARG A 61 29.13 -14.75 -5.23
N PRO A 62 28.45 -14.24 -6.27
CA PRO A 62 27.03 -14.50 -6.44
C PRO A 62 26.91 -15.90 -7.03
N SER A 63 26.54 -16.87 -6.20
CA SER A 63 25.78 -18.02 -6.73
C SER A 63 24.35 -17.57 -6.92
N GLU A 64 24.14 -16.61 -7.83
CA GLU A 64 22.81 -16.30 -8.34
C GLU A 64 22.54 -17.33 -9.43
N ARG A 65 21.81 -18.37 -9.05
CA ARG A 65 21.08 -19.20 -9.99
C ARG A 65 19.87 -18.36 -10.37
N PRO A 66 19.76 -17.81 -11.60
CA PRO A 66 18.52 -17.20 -12.03
C PRO A 66 17.54 -18.35 -12.19
N SER A 67 16.73 -18.60 -11.16
CA SER A 67 15.49 -19.33 -11.34
C SER A 67 14.49 -18.34 -11.92
N ASP A 68 14.80 -17.83 -13.12
CA ASP A 68 13.83 -17.23 -14.02
C ASP A 68 12.93 -18.36 -14.49
N ARG A 69 12.01 -18.76 -13.61
CA ARG A 69 10.83 -19.47 -14.01
C ARG A 69 9.76 -18.39 -14.12
N PRO A 70 9.39 -17.94 -15.33
CA PRO A 70 8.18 -17.17 -15.48
C PRO A 70 7.05 -18.10 -15.05
N SER A 71 6.47 -17.85 -13.88
CA SER A 71 5.21 -18.46 -13.44
C SER A 71 4.09 -17.93 -14.31
N GLY A 72 4.10 -18.40 -15.57
CA GLY A 72 3.13 -18.07 -16.59
C GLY A 72 1.84 -18.82 -16.35
N GLY A 73 0.74 -18.08 -16.18
CA GLY A 73 -0.61 -18.63 -16.28
C GLY A 73 -1.68 -17.67 -15.82
N ALA A 74 -1.51 -17.06 -14.65
CA ALA A 74 -2.50 -16.16 -14.05
C ALA A 74 -1.91 -14.80 -13.57
N GLY A 75 -0.58 -14.68 -13.51
CA GLY A 75 0.12 -13.48 -13.03
C GLY A 75 -0.03 -12.27 -13.95
N SER A 76 0.30 -12.39 -15.24
CA SER A 76 0.45 -11.23 -16.15
C SER A 76 -0.67 -10.17 -16.11
N GLY A 77 -1.94 -10.59 -16.06
CA GLY A 77 -3.07 -9.66 -16.04
C GLY A 77 -3.30 -9.02 -14.67
N ARG A 78 -3.20 -9.82 -13.60
CA ARG A 78 -3.37 -9.34 -12.22
C ARG A 78 -2.18 -8.49 -11.79
N ASP A 79 -0.97 -8.86 -12.18
CA ASP A 79 0.28 -8.16 -11.84
C ASP A 79 0.27 -6.73 -12.39
N ALA A 80 -0.18 -6.54 -13.63
CA ALA A 80 -0.33 -5.21 -14.23
C ALA A 80 -1.32 -4.34 -13.45
N VAL A 81 -2.46 -4.92 -13.01
CA VAL A 81 -3.43 -4.20 -12.17
C VAL A 81 -2.82 -3.87 -10.81
N CYS A 82 -2.15 -4.83 -10.17
CA CYS A 82 -1.53 -4.64 -8.87
C CYS A 82 -0.33 -3.69 -8.91
N ALA A 83 0.38 -3.57 -10.03
CA ALA A 83 1.38 -2.53 -10.24
C ALA A 83 0.76 -1.14 -10.17
N LYS A 84 -0.35 -0.91 -10.90
CA LYS A 84 -1.09 0.36 -10.88
C LYS A 84 -1.73 0.67 -9.53
N VAL A 85 -2.33 -0.32 -8.88
CA VAL A 85 -2.87 -0.17 -7.52
C VAL A 85 -1.77 0.27 -6.55
N ARG A 86 -0.59 -0.38 -6.59
CA ARG A 86 0.54 0.02 -5.73
C ARG A 86 1.05 1.42 -6.05
N ALA A 87 1.12 1.81 -7.32
CA ALA A 87 1.50 3.16 -7.72
C ALA A 87 0.53 4.22 -7.17
N GLY A 88 -0.79 4.00 -7.29
CA GLY A 88 -1.80 4.90 -6.71
C GLY A 88 -1.72 5.01 -5.19
N ILE A 89 -1.45 3.89 -4.50
CA ILE A 89 -1.24 3.90 -3.04
C ILE A 89 0.01 4.70 -2.66
N ASN A 90 1.10 4.55 -3.42
CA ASN A 90 2.34 5.29 -3.19
C ASN A 90 2.14 6.80 -3.40
N ALA A 91 1.45 7.20 -4.48
CA ALA A 91 1.08 8.58 -4.72
C ALA A 91 0.25 9.16 -3.57
N PHE A 92 -0.76 8.42 -3.08
CA PHE A 92 -1.56 8.87 -1.96
C PHE A 92 -0.74 9.06 -0.68
N ASN A 93 0.18 8.13 -0.39
CA ASN A 93 1.07 8.23 0.76
C ASN A 93 2.06 9.40 0.65
N ALA A 94 2.44 9.81 -0.56
CA ALA A 94 3.25 10.98 -0.82
C ALA A 94 2.45 12.30 -0.74
N GLY A 95 1.12 12.22 -0.69
CA GLY A 95 0.23 13.38 -0.75
C GLY A 95 -0.14 13.82 -2.18
N ASP A 96 0.28 13.06 -3.19
CA ASP A 96 0.03 13.33 -4.60
C ASP A 96 -1.36 12.82 -5.01
N LEU A 97 -2.39 13.54 -4.58
CA LEU A 97 -3.79 13.11 -4.74
C LEU A 97 -4.26 13.06 -6.21
N GLN A 98 -3.69 13.90 -7.08
CA GLN A 98 -4.00 13.86 -8.51
C GLN A 98 -3.43 12.60 -9.16
N ASP A 99 -2.17 12.29 -8.88
CA ASP A 99 -1.50 11.10 -9.41
C ASP A 99 -2.14 9.82 -8.84
N THR A 100 -2.62 9.85 -7.59
CA THR A 100 -3.45 8.79 -7.01
C THR A 100 -4.63 8.45 -7.92
N VAL A 101 -5.38 9.46 -8.37
CA VAL A 101 -6.56 9.28 -9.23
C VAL A 101 -6.15 8.79 -10.62
N VAL A 102 -5.05 9.31 -11.19
CA VAL A 102 -4.54 8.88 -12.50
C VAL A 102 -4.22 7.39 -12.48
N GLU A 103 -3.45 6.93 -11.49
CA GLU A 103 -3.05 5.52 -11.38
C GLU A 103 -4.26 4.58 -11.22
N PHE A 104 -5.25 4.95 -10.40
CA PHE A 104 -6.45 4.14 -10.24
C PHE A 104 -7.35 4.15 -11.50
N LYS A 105 -7.44 5.28 -12.23
CA LYS A 105 -8.17 5.33 -13.51
C LYS A 105 -7.51 4.44 -14.57
N GLU A 106 -6.18 4.43 -14.65
CA GLU A 106 -5.43 3.56 -15.56
C GLU A 106 -5.52 2.08 -15.17
N ALA A 107 -5.69 1.77 -13.87
CA ALA A 107 -5.93 0.41 -13.42
C ALA A 107 -7.29 -0.15 -13.86
N VAL A 108 -8.31 0.68 -14.10
CA VAL A 108 -9.68 0.21 -14.47
C VAL A 108 -9.67 -0.66 -15.74
N PRO A 109 -9.18 -0.20 -16.91
CA PRO A 109 -9.21 -1.02 -18.12
C PRO A 109 -8.40 -2.30 -18.00
N LEU A 110 -7.32 -2.29 -17.20
CA LEU A 110 -6.53 -3.48 -16.89
C LEU A 110 -7.33 -4.48 -16.06
N ALA A 111 -8.02 -4.01 -15.02
CA ALA A 111 -8.83 -4.85 -14.15
C ALA A 111 -10.03 -5.45 -14.90
N GLU A 112 -10.62 -4.71 -15.83
CA GLU A 112 -11.67 -5.20 -16.71
C GLU A 112 -11.15 -6.30 -17.65
N ALA A 113 -9.97 -6.10 -18.25
CA ALA A 113 -9.33 -7.11 -19.09
C ALA A 113 -8.96 -8.37 -18.30
N ALA A 114 -8.43 -8.21 -17.09
CA ALA A 114 -8.13 -9.32 -16.19
C ALA A 114 -9.41 -10.10 -15.83
N ARG A 115 -10.50 -9.42 -15.45
CA ARG A 115 -11.80 -10.03 -15.10
C ARG A 115 -12.52 -10.71 -16.27
N ARG A 116 -12.17 -10.38 -17.51
CA ARG A 116 -12.65 -11.14 -18.69
C ARG A 116 -11.94 -12.48 -18.84
N LYS A 117 -10.69 -12.58 -18.41
CA LYS A 117 -9.88 -13.81 -18.47
C LYS A 117 -10.01 -14.66 -17.22
N ASP A 118 -10.26 -14.02 -16.08
CA ASP A 118 -10.44 -14.65 -14.78
C ASP A 118 -11.82 -14.30 -14.18
N SER A 119 -12.63 -15.34 -13.96
CA SER A 119 -13.96 -15.23 -13.37
C SER A 119 -13.98 -15.47 -11.85
N SER A 120 -12.80 -15.50 -11.22
CA SER A 120 -12.65 -15.64 -9.77
C SER A 120 -13.37 -14.54 -8.98
N ARG A 121 -13.58 -14.80 -7.69
CA ARG A 121 -14.15 -13.81 -6.78
C ARG A 121 -13.17 -12.65 -6.59
N GLU A 122 -11.88 -12.96 -6.56
CA GLU A 122 -10.74 -12.08 -6.40
C GLU A 122 -10.69 -11.05 -7.55
N ALA A 123 -10.80 -11.50 -8.81
CA ALA A 123 -10.84 -10.61 -9.96
C ALA A 123 -12.06 -9.65 -9.93
N ARG A 124 -13.23 -10.14 -9.48
CA ARG A 124 -14.43 -9.30 -9.29
C ARG A 124 -14.28 -8.29 -8.15
N LEU A 125 -13.60 -8.66 -7.07
CA LEU A 125 -13.35 -7.77 -5.93
C LEU A 125 -12.32 -6.70 -6.29
N LEU A 126 -11.24 -7.09 -6.97
CA LEU A 126 -10.20 -6.18 -7.43
C LEU A 126 -10.76 -5.13 -8.40
N LEU A 127 -11.56 -5.54 -9.39
CA LEU A 127 -12.21 -4.60 -10.31
C LEU A 127 -13.14 -3.61 -9.58
N ARG A 128 -13.90 -4.07 -8.58
CA ARG A 128 -14.77 -3.19 -7.78
C ARG A 128 -13.98 -2.19 -6.95
N ALA A 129 -12.91 -2.63 -6.31
CA ALA A 129 -12.02 -1.76 -5.54
C ALA A 129 -11.39 -0.68 -6.44
N VAL A 130 -10.84 -1.08 -7.59
CA VAL A 130 -10.21 -0.15 -8.54
C VAL A 130 -11.21 0.88 -9.05
N ARG A 131 -12.43 0.47 -9.41
CA ARG A 131 -13.49 1.41 -9.83
C ARG A 131 -13.92 2.35 -8.72
N TYR A 132 -14.01 1.87 -7.48
CA TYR A 132 -14.29 2.72 -6.32
C TYR A 132 -13.25 3.83 -6.20
N TYR A 133 -11.96 3.48 -6.17
CA TYR A 133 -10.88 4.46 -6.08
C TYR A 133 -10.85 5.40 -7.29
N ALA A 134 -10.98 4.89 -8.50
CA ALA A 134 -10.99 5.73 -9.71
C ALA A 134 -12.14 6.76 -9.76
N ALA A 135 -13.23 6.50 -9.04
CA ALA A 135 -14.40 7.37 -8.96
C ALA A 135 -14.31 8.42 -7.84
N LEU A 136 -13.43 8.25 -6.84
CA LEU A 136 -13.25 9.25 -5.79
C LEU A 136 -12.59 10.51 -6.37
N PRO A 137 -13.13 11.71 -6.10
CA PRO A 137 -12.42 12.95 -6.34
C PRO A 137 -11.12 12.99 -5.53
N ALA A 138 -10.05 13.55 -6.11
CA ALA A 138 -8.73 13.61 -5.47
C ALA A 138 -8.79 14.20 -4.05
N ASN A 139 -9.54 15.29 -3.86
CA ASN A 139 -9.65 15.98 -2.58
C ASN A 139 -10.40 15.18 -1.51
N ASP A 140 -11.17 14.16 -1.89
CA ASP A 140 -11.99 13.37 -0.97
C ASP A 140 -11.20 12.17 -0.40
N TYR A 141 -10.06 11.83 -0.99
CA TYR A 141 -9.24 10.70 -0.55
C TYR A 141 -8.79 10.77 0.92
N PRO A 142 -8.31 11.92 1.45
CA PRO A 142 -7.91 12.02 2.86
C PRO A 142 -9.08 11.76 3.81
N GLU A 143 -10.25 12.35 3.54
CA GLU A 143 -11.44 12.17 4.36
C GLU A 143 -11.97 10.73 4.25
N ALA A 144 -12.12 10.21 3.03
CA ALA A 144 -12.56 8.84 2.81
C ALA A 144 -11.61 7.84 3.48
N SER A 145 -10.30 8.03 3.37
CA SER A 145 -9.31 7.18 4.05
C SER A 145 -9.39 7.24 5.57
N ALA A 146 -9.85 8.36 6.14
CA ALA A 146 -9.94 8.53 7.57
C ALA A 146 -11.25 7.96 8.16
N SER A 147 -12.38 8.14 7.46
CA SER A 147 -13.71 7.93 8.05
C SER A 147 -14.62 6.96 7.28
N SER A 148 -14.35 6.67 6.01
CA SER A 148 -15.26 5.86 5.19
C SER A 148 -15.07 4.36 5.43
N LEU A 149 -16.13 3.68 5.91
CA LEU A 149 -16.17 2.23 6.02
C LEU A 149 -15.97 1.53 4.68
N GLU A 150 -16.47 2.12 3.59
CA GLU A 150 -16.30 1.57 2.26
C GLU A 150 -14.83 1.64 1.81
N PHE A 151 -14.16 2.77 2.08
CA PHE A 151 -12.72 2.92 1.80
C PHE A 151 -11.91 1.87 2.56
N GLN A 152 -12.20 1.66 3.85
CA GLN A 152 -11.50 0.66 4.67
C GLN A 152 -11.71 -0.76 4.14
N ARG A 153 -12.93 -1.09 3.69
CA ARG A 153 -13.23 -2.39 3.06
C ARG A 153 -12.38 -2.60 1.82
N TRP A 154 -12.35 -1.62 0.91
CA TRP A 154 -11.58 -1.76 -0.32
C TRP A 154 -10.07 -1.74 -0.07
N LYS A 155 -9.61 -1.01 0.95
CA LYS A 155 -8.20 -0.98 1.36
C LYS A 155 -7.75 -2.36 1.83
N ALA A 156 -8.55 -3.04 2.65
CA ALA A 156 -8.26 -4.40 3.08
C ALA A 156 -8.19 -5.38 1.89
N VAL A 157 -9.10 -5.26 0.92
CA VAL A 157 -9.10 -6.08 -0.31
C VAL A 157 -7.86 -5.84 -1.15
N THR A 158 -7.50 -4.58 -1.42
CA THR A 158 -6.35 -4.27 -2.30
C THR A 158 -5.02 -4.60 -1.63
N LEU A 159 -4.87 -4.34 -0.33
CA LEU A 159 -3.70 -4.80 0.42
C LEU A 159 -3.63 -6.33 0.43
N GLY A 160 -4.76 -7.02 0.61
CA GLY A 160 -4.81 -8.48 0.59
C GLY A 160 -4.61 -9.11 -0.80
N LEU A 161 -4.85 -8.40 -1.91
CA LEU A 161 -4.71 -8.96 -3.27
C LEU A 161 -3.45 -8.49 -3.99
N CYS A 162 -2.88 -7.35 -3.61
CA CYS A 162 -1.77 -6.71 -4.28
C CYS A 162 -0.56 -6.43 -3.36
N ALA A 163 -0.54 -6.98 -2.14
CA ALA A 163 0.67 -6.97 -1.32
C ALA A 163 1.83 -7.71 -2.03
N PRO A 164 3.06 -7.15 -1.98
CA PRO A 164 4.24 -7.83 -2.50
C PRO A 164 4.49 -9.15 -1.74
N GLY A 165 4.85 -10.21 -2.46
CA GLY A 165 5.28 -11.49 -1.86
C GLY A 165 4.18 -12.54 -1.62
N GLN A 166 2.98 -12.38 -2.18
CA GLN A 166 1.93 -13.41 -2.08
C GLN A 166 2.10 -14.59 -3.05
N ASP A 167 3.04 -14.50 -3.98
CA ASP A 167 3.29 -15.54 -4.98
C ASP A 167 4.06 -16.74 -4.42
N ASP A 168 4.69 -16.59 -3.24
CA ASP A 168 5.51 -17.62 -2.58
C ASP A 168 4.75 -18.55 -1.62
N LEU A 169 3.44 -18.35 -1.42
CA LEU A 169 2.64 -19.18 -0.50
C LEU A 169 1.96 -20.39 -1.16
N SER A 170 2.39 -20.78 -2.36
CA SER A 170 2.01 -22.09 -2.90
C SER A 170 2.61 -23.17 -1.99
N PRO A 171 1.82 -24.07 -1.37
CA PRO A 171 2.39 -25.18 -0.62
C PRO A 171 3.24 -25.99 -1.60
N GLY A 172 4.56 -25.98 -1.38
CA GLY A 172 5.48 -26.82 -2.14
C GLY A 172 5.06 -28.29 -2.00
N PRO A 173 5.38 -29.14 -2.99
CA PRO A 173 5.04 -30.57 -2.98
C PRO A 173 5.68 -31.37 -1.82
N ASP A 174 6.42 -30.73 -0.92
CA ASP A 174 7.21 -31.37 0.14
C ASP A 174 6.41 -31.68 1.42
N GLN A 175 5.07 -31.54 1.42
CA GLN A 175 4.20 -32.11 2.48
C GLN A 175 3.67 -33.51 2.13
N GLN A 176 4.41 -34.29 1.35
CA GLN A 176 4.26 -35.74 1.35
C GLN A 176 4.93 -36.31 2.60
N ASP A 177 4.13 -36.35 3.66
CA ASP A 177 4.05 -37.41 4.68
C ASP A 177 5.14 -38.49 4.55
N PRO A 178 6.20 -38.49 5.38
CA PRO A 178 7.06 -39.66 5.48
C PRO A 178 6.27 -40.76 6.16
N ALA A 179 5.78 -41.68 5.33
CA ALA A 179 5.18 -42.95 5.71
C ALA A 179 5.74 -43.48 7.03
N ILE A 180 4.89 -43.54 8.06
CA ILE A 180 5.16 -44.32 9.27
C ILE A 180 5.01 -45.79 8.86
N PRO A 181 6.09 -46.61 8.91
CA PRO A 181 5.95 -48.04 8.66
C PRO A 181 5.17 -48.70 9.80
N ALA A 182 4.32 -49.65 9.42
CA ALA A 182 3.41 -50.41 10.28
C ALA A 182 4.13 -51.32 11.29
#